data_AF-A0A820DRK7-F1
#
_entry.id   AF-A0A820DRK7-F1
#
_cell.length_a   1.000
_cell.length_b   1.000
_cell.length_c   1.000
_cell.angle_alpha   90.00
_cell.angle_beta   90.00
_cell.angle_gamma   90.00
#
_symmetry.space_group_name_H-M   'P 1'
#
loop_
_entity.id
_entity.type
_entity.pdbx_description
1 polymer ?
#
loop_
_entity_poly.entity_id
_entity_poly.type
_entity_poly.pdbx_seq_one_letter_code
_entity_poly.pdbx_strand_id
1 'polypeptide(L)'
;MPNAIRGLTLACMIAALMSSLTSIFNSSSTIFTIDIWQRFRKNAHDWELMIVGRVFVMILVAVSILWIPIIRAAQGSRLFDYIQAVQSFLAPPVAACYLLGILWKRINEEGAFWGLISGLFVGMVRFIWEYSYTAMPCELERLDKRPSIVRFNFLYFSILLFVISGIVTIVVSLLTKPIPDKYVS
;
A
#
# COMPACT_ATOMS: atom_id res chain seq x y z
N MET A 1 22.16 -25.09 17.03
CA MET A 1 22.46 -23.93 17.91
C MET A 1 22.48 -24.41 19.36
N PRO A 2 23.47 -23.99 20.17
CA PRO A 2 23.50 -24.24 21.62
C PRO A 2 22.25 -23.70 22.32
N ASN A 3 21.81 -24.34 23.40
CA ASN A 3 20.52 -24.04 24.05
C ASN A 3 20.41 -22.58 24.55
N ALA A 4 21.51 -22.01 25.07
CA ALA A 4 21.56 -20.60 25.49
C ALA A 4 21.38 -19.63 24.31
N ILE A 5 22.00 -19.94 23.16
CA ILE A 5 21.91 -19.11 21.95
C ILE A 5 20.53 -19.23 21.31
N ARG A 6 19.88 -20.40 21.39
CA ARG A 6 18.49 -20.58 20.92
C ARG A 6 17.51 -19.66 21.65
N GLY A 7 17.58 -19.62 22.99
CA GLY A 7 16.74 -18.73 23.79
C GLY A 7 16.98 -17.26 23.47
N LEU A 8 18.25 -16.86 23.35
CA LEU A 8 18.62 -15.50 22.96
C LEU A 8 18.07 -15.14 21.57
N THR A 9 18.23 -16.01 20.57
CA THR A 9 17.74 -15.72 19.20
C THR A 9 16.23 -15.57 19.14
N LEU A 10 15.47 -16.41 19.85
CA LEU A 10 14.00 -16.29 19.91
C LEU A 10 13.57 -14.99 20.60
N ALA A 11 14.22 -14.63 21.71
CA ALA A 11 13.96 -13.38 22.40
C ALA A 11 14.24 -12.17 21.50
N CYS A 12 15.38 -12.16 20.79
CA CYS A 12 15.73 -11.11 19.85
C CYS A 12 14.73 -11.00 18.69
N MET A 13 14.27 -12.12 18.13
CA MET A 13 13.27 -12.13 17.05
C MET A 13 11.93 -11.56 17.52
N ILE A 14 11.44 -11.98 18.70
CA ILE A 14 10.18 -11.47 19.26
C ILE A 14 10.31 -9.97 19.57
N ALA A 15 11.43 -9.53 20.15
CA ALA A 15 11.69 -8.12 20.43
C ALA A 15 11.72 -7.27 19.15
N ALA A 16 12.39 -7.75 18.10
CA ALA A 16 12.44 -7.06 16.80
C ALA A 16 11.05 -6.98 16.13
N LEU A 17 10.25 -8.04 16.23
CA LEU A 17 8.87 -8.05 15.76
C LEU A 17 8.00 -7.05 16.52
N MET A 18 8.08 -7.02 17.85
CA MET A 18 7.33 -6.08 18.68
C MET A 18 7.70 -4.62 18.40
N SER A 19 8.98 -4.34 18.16
CA SER A 19 9.46 -3.01 17.78
C SER A 19 8.87 -2.56 16.43
N SER A 20 8.91 -3.44 15.43
CA SER A 20 8.36 -3.16 14.09
C SER A 20 6.85 -2.93 14.13
N LEU A 21 6.11 -3.78 14.86
CA LEU A 21 4.67 -3.63 15.04
C LEU A 21 4.31 -2.33 15.76
N THR A 22 5.03 -2.00 16.83
CA THR A 22 4.84 -0.73 17.55
C THR A 22 5.04 0.47 16.63
N SER A 23 6.08 0.45 15.79
CA SER A 23 6.35 1.52 14.82
C SER A 23 5.23 1.66 13.78
N ILE A 24 4.75 0.55 13.22
CA ILE A 24 3.66 0.55 12.22
C ILE A 24 2.35 1.06 12.82
N PHE A 25 2.00 0.61 14.03
CA PHE A 25 0.78 1.05 14.70
C PHE A 25 0.84 2.52 15.11
N ASN A 26 1.98 2.98 15.59
CA ASN A 26 2.16 4.39 15.97
C ASN A 26 2.04 5.31 14.74
N SER A 27 2.77 5.00 13.66
CA SER A 27 2.70 5.78 12.41
C SER A 27 1.29 5.78 11.80
N SER A 28 0.63 4.62 11.74
CA SER A 28 -0.74 4.52 11.24
C SER A 28 -1.74 5.31 12.10
N SER A 29 -1.57 5.28 13.42
CA SER A 29 -2.35 6.07 14.36
C SER A 29 -2.17 7.57 14.12
N THR A 30 -0.94 8.03 13.92
CA THR A 30 -0.64 9.44 13.65
C THR A 30 -1.26 9.91 12.34
N ILE A 31 -1.12 9.12 11.26
CA ILE A 31 -1.76 9.41 9.96
C ILE A 31 -3.27 9.53 10.14
N PHE A 32 -3.90 8.59 10.86
CA PHE A 32 -5.35 8.66 11.08
C PHE A 32 -5.78 9.87 11.93
N THR A 33 -5.08 10.16 13.03
CA THR A 33 -5.48 11.24 13.94
C THR A 33 -5.20 12.62 13.35
N ILE A 34 -4.07 12.82 12.67
CA ILE A 34 -3.70 14.12 12.10
C ILE A 34 -4.41 14.32 10.75
N ASP A 35 -4.30 13.37 9.82
CA ASP A 35 -4.75 13.60 8.44
C ASP A 35 -6.27 13.44 8.28
N ILE A 36 -6.90 12.57 9.08
CA ILE A 36 -8.35 12.29 8.98
C ILE A 36 -9.10 12.98 10.13
N TRP A 37 -8.75 12.70 11.39
CA TRP A 37 -9.55 13.18 12.53
C TRP A 37 -9.54 14.70 12.67
N GLN A 38 -8.38 15.37 12.57
CA GLN A 38 -8.33 16.84 12.63
C GLN A 38 -9.01 17.51 11.44
N ARG A 39 -9.08 16.84 10.27
CA ARG A 39 -9.81 17.36 9.10
C ARG A 39 -11.32 17.40 9.34
N PHE A 40 -11.87 16.39 10.02
CA PHE A 40 -13.29 16.36 10.43
C PHE A 40 -13.56 17.25 11.65
N ARG A 41 -12.68 17.21 12.65
CA ARG A 41 -12.80 17.99 13.89
C ARG A 41 -11.63 18.96 14.02
N LYS A 42 -11.80 20.15 13.43
CA LYS A 42 -10.76 21.20 13.35
C LYS A 42 -10.24 21.70 14.72
N ASN A 43 -11.05 21.57 15.78
CA ASN A 43 -10.69 21.94 17.14
C ASN A 43 -10.60 20.70 18.06
N ALA A 44 -9.93 19.64 17.60
CA ALA A 44 -9.66 18.48 18.44
C ALA A 44 -8.59 18.81 19.49
N HIS A 45 -8.82 18.43 20.74
CA HIS A 45 -7.90 18.66 21.84
C HIS A 45 -6.84 17.55 21.90
N ASP A 46 -5.61 17.82 22.34
CA ASP A 46 -4.53 16.81 22.35
C ASP A 46 -4.89 15.50 23.07
N TRP A 47 -5.65 15.58 24.17
CA TRP A 47 -6.12 14.40 24.90
C TRP A 47 -7.07 13.53 24.05
N GLU A 48 -7.89 14.17 23.22
CA GLU A 48 -8.83 13.50 22.33
C GLU A 48 -8.08 12.77 21.22
N LEU A 49 -7.07 13.42 20.62
CA LEU A 49 -6.19 12.80 19.63
C LEU A 49 -5.50 11.55 20.19
N MET A 50 -5.03 11.60 21.44
CA MET A 50 -4.43 10.43 22.10
C MET A 50 -5.40 9.27 22.27
N ILE A 51 -6.65 9.54 22.67
CA ILE A 51 -7.66 8.49 22.87
C ILE A 51 -8.07 7.89 21.52
N VAL A 52 -8.37 8.73 20.54
CA VAL A 52 -8.76 8.28 19.19
C VAL A 52 -7.65 7.43 18.57
N GLY A 53 -6.39 7.84 18.72
CA GLY A 53 -5.25 7.08 18.26
C GLY A 53 -5.17 5.67 18.89
N ARG A 54 -5.30 5.57 20.22
CA ARG A 54 -5.31 4.27 20.92
C ARG A 54 -6.47 3.37 20.50
N VAL A 55 -7.66 3.93 20.33
CA VAL A 55 -8.84 3.18 19.86
C VAL A 55 -8.63 2.70 18.43
N PHE A 56 -8.05 3.53 17.56
CA PHE A 56 -7.74 3.15 16.19
C PHE A 56 -6.73 1.99 16.13
N VAL A 57 -5.69 2.01 16.95
CA VAL A 57 -4.74 0.88 17.06
C VAL A 57 -5.46 -0.41 17.47
N MET A 58 -6.38 -0.36 18.43
CA MET A 58 -7.17 -1.54 18.84
C MET A 58 -8.01 -2.09 17.67
N ILE A 59 -8.64 -1.21 16.89
CA ILE A 59 -9.41 -1.60 15.71
C ILE A 59 -8.50 -2.21 14.64
N LEU A 60 -7.34 -1.60 14.37
CA LEU A 60 -6.36 -2.11 13.41
C LEU A 60 -5.88 -3.52 13.78
N VAL A 61 -5.62 -3.78 15.07
CA VAL A 61 -5.24 -5.11 15.56
C VAL A 61 -6.36 -6.12 15.33
N ALA A 62 -7.61 -5.76 15.63
CA ALA A 62 -8.76 -6.63 15.42
C ALA A 62 -8.93 -6.98 13.92
N VAL A 63 -8.87 -5.99 13.03
CA VAL A 63 -8.94 -6.19 11.57
C VAL A 63 -7.78 -7.06 11.07
N SER A 64 -6.57 -6.85 11.59
CA SER A 64 -5.39 -7.63 11.21
C SER A 64 -5.56 -9.12 11.56
N ILE A 65 -6.13 -9.43 12.73
CA ILE A 65 -6.42 -10.82 13.15
C ILE A 65 -7.49 -11.43 12.23
N LEU A 66 -8.54 -10.68 11.88
CA LEU A 66 -9.59 -11.11 10.96
C LEU A 66 -9.06 -11.35 9.53
N TRP A 67 -7.93 -10.75 9.16
CA TRP A 67 -7.32 -10.90 7.83
C TRP A 67 -6.47 -12.16 7.66
N ILE A 68 -6.07 -12.82 8.76
CA ILE A 68 -5.27 -14.07 8.75
C ILE A 68 -5.87 -15.17 7.84
N PRO A 69 -7.17 -15.51 7.87
CA PRO A 69 -7.73 -16.55 7.00
C PRO A 69 -7.57 -16.23 5.51
N ILE A 70 -7.66 -14.97 5.11
CA ILE A 70 -7.50 -14.54 3.71
C ILE A 70 -6.07 -14.81 3.23
N ILE A 71 -5.08 -14.49 4.07
CA ILE A 71 -3.67 -14.76 3.78
C ILE A 71 -3.42 -16.27 3.65
N ARG A 72 -4.08 -17.09 4.48
CA ARG A 72 -3.96 -18.56 4.41
C ARG A 72 -4.62 -19.14 3.15
N ALA A 73 -5.74 -18.57 2.71
CA ALA A 73 -6.42 -19.01 1.48
C ALA A 73 -5.58 -18.72 0.22
N ALA A 74 -4.70 -17.71 0.26
CA ALA A 74 -3.80 -17.36 -0.83
C ALA A 74 -2.53 -18.26 -0.94
N GLN A 75 -2.38 -19.30 -0.10
CA GLN A 75 -1.14 -20.10 0.09
C GLN A 75 -0.67 -21.00 -1.08
N GLY A 76 -1.04 -20.71 -2.33
CA GLY A 76 -0.31 -21.28 -3.48
C GLY A 76 1.13 -20.75 -3.60
N SER A 77 1.41 -19.58 -3.03
CA SER A 77 2.70 -18.86 -3.10
C SER A 77 3.25 -18.50 -1.71
N ARG A 78 4.57 -18.29 -1.63
CA ARG A 78 5.27 -18.01 -0.36
C ARG A 78 4.74 -16.69 0.23
N LEU A 79 4.59 -16.58 1.56
CA LEU A 79 4.06 -15.37 2.24
C LEU A 79 4.77 -14.07 1.78
N PHE A 80 6.07 -14.16 1.54
CA PHE A 80 6.88 -13.05 1.05
C PHE A 80 6.46 -12.58 -0.36
N ASP A 81 6.10 -13.51 -1.25
CA ASP A 81 5.63 -13.19 -2.60
C ASP A 81 4.27 -12.48 -2.53
N TYR A 82 3.38 -12.90 -1.63
CA TYR A 82 2.10 -12.22 -1.39
C TYR A 82 2.30 -10.78 -0.91
N ILE A 83 3.16 -10.56 0.09
CA ILE A 83 3.43 -9.22 0.62
C ILE A 83 4.02 -8.32 -0.48
N GLN A 84 4.97 -8.84 -1.27
CA GLN A 84 5.56 -8.09 -2.38
C GLN A 84 4.56 -7.80 -3.50
N ALA A 85 3.67 -8.73 -3.82
CA ALA A 85 2.62 -8.52 -4.82
C ALA A 85 1.70 -7.38 -4.41
N VAL A 86 1.20 -7.38 -3.16
CA VAL A 86 0.34 -6.31 -2.63
C VAL A 86 1.06 -4.95 -2.67
N GLN A 87 2.33 -4.90 -2.23
CA GLN A 87 3.13 -3.67 -2.28
C GLN A 87 3.34 -3.17 -3.72
N SER A 88 3.49 -4.08 -4.68
CA SER A 88 3.69 -3.76 -6.09
C SER A 88 2.47 -3.14 -6.76
N PHE A 89 1.29 -3.20 -6.15
CA PHE A 89 0.09 -2.51 -6.64
C PHE A 89 -0.10 -1.12 -6.02
N LEU A 90 0.38 -0.92 -4.79
CA LEU A 90 0.19 0.31 -4.01
C LEU A 90 1.34 1.31 -4.12
N ALA A 91 2.58 0.82 -4.14
CA ALA A 91 3.77 1.67 -4.15
C ALA A 91 3.98 2.46 -5.46
N PRO A 92 3.72 1.91 -6.66
CA PRO A 92 4.05 2.61 -7.91
C PRO A 92 3.30 3.91 -8.17
N PRO A 93 1.97 4.02 -7.95
CA PRO A 93 1.24 5.27 -8.12
C PRO A 93 1.75 6.36 -7.17
N VAL A 94 2.00 6.00 -5.92
CA VAL A 94 2.53 6.90 -4.90
C VAL A 94 3.92 7.39 -5.33
N ALA A 95 4.80 6.47 -5.74
CA ALA A 95 6.13 6.82 -6.23
C ALA A 95 6.07 7.73 -7.46
N ALA A 96 5.16 7.48 -8.41
CA ALA A 96 4.99 8.31 -9.60
C ALA A 96 4.54 9.73 -9.23
N CYS A 97 3.55 9.87 -8.35
CA CYS A 97 3.09 11.17 -7.87
C CYS A 97 4.19 11.94 -7.13
N TYR A 98 4.93 11.29 -6.23
CA TYR A 98 6.05 11.94 -5.52
C TYR A 98 7.18 12.35 -6.47
N LEU A 99 7.60 11.46 -7.36
CA LEU A 99 8.71 11.71 -8.28
C LEU A 99 8.37 12.85 -9.25
N LEU A 100 7.15 12.85 -9.81
CA LEU A 100 6.69 13.93 -10.67
C LEU A 100 6.49 15.24 -9.91
N GLY A 101 5.97 15.19 -8.68
CA GLY A 101 5.80 16.38 -7.84
C GLY A 101 7.12 17.08 -7.52
N ILE A 102 8.21 16.33 -7.37
CA ILE A 102 9.55 16.88 -7.13
C ILE A 102 10.21 17.38 -8.42
N LEU A 103 10.14 16.60 -9.51
CA LEU A 103 10.85 16.90 -10.74
C LEU A 103 10.14 17.91 -11.65
N TRP A 104 8.82 18.06 -11.51
CA TRP A 104 8.01 18.84 -12.45
C TRP A 104 7.11 19.84 -11.72
N LYS A 105 7.50 21.13 -11.74
CA LYS A 105 6.78 22.26 -11.14
C LYS A 105 5.35 22.52 -11.67
N ARG A 106 4.93 21.83 -12.73
CA ARG A 106 3.60 22.00 -13.38
C ARG A 106 2.58 20.96 -12.90
N ILE A 107 2.99 20.02 -12.05
CA ILE A 107 2.08 19.02 -11.50
C ILE A 107 1.14 19.70 -10.52
N ASN A 108 -0.17 19.56 -10.73
CA ASN A 108 -1.21 20.18 -9.90
C ASN A 108 -1.86 19.14 -8.97
N GLU A 109 -2.56 19.61 -7.93
CA GLU A 109 -3.25 18.75 -6.95
C GLU A 109 -4.23 17.77 -7.62
N GLU A 110 -5.05 18.26 -8.56
CA GLU A 110 -5.99 17.44 -9.34
C GLU A 110 -5.28 16.35 -10.15
N GLY A 111 -4.14 16.68 -10.77
CA GLY A 111 -3.37 15.69 -11.52
C GLY A 111 -2.79 14.60 -10.64
N ALA A 112 -2.22 14.96 -9.50
CA ALA A 112 -1.72 14.00 -8.52
C ALA A 112 -2.84 13.11 -7.96
N PHE A 113 -4.01 13.68 -7.70
CA PHE A 113 -5.17 12.96 -7.19
C PHE A 113 -5.70 11.93 -8.20
N TRP A 114 -5.97 12.34 -9.44
CA TRP A 114 -6.49 11.45 -10.48
C TRP A 114 -5.45 10.42 -10.96
N GLY A 115 -4.17 10.78 -10.97
CA GLY A 115 -3.07 9.84 -11.23
C GLY A 115 -2.96 8.75 -10.17
N LEU A 116 -3.08 9.11 -8.89
CA LEU A 116 -3.07 8.15 -7.79
C LEU A 116 -4.31 7.26 -7.80
N ILE A 117 -5.50 7.83 -8.00
CA ILE A 117 -6.75 7.06 -8.08
C ILE A 117 -6.75 6.09 -9.26
N SER A 118 -6.35 6.54 -10.45
CA SER A 118 -6.32 5.68 -11.63
C SER A 118 -5.30 4.54 -11.46
N GLY A 119 -4.11 4.83 -10.94
CA GLY A 119 -3.11 3.81 -10.62
C GLY A 119 -3.62 2.79 -9.58
N LEU A 120 -4.25 3.28 -8.51
CA LEU A 120 -4.82 2.42 -7.46
C LEU A 120 -5.97 1.56 -8.00
N PHE A 121 -6.82 2.12 -8.86
CA PHE A 121 -7.92 1.39 -9.48
C PHE A 121 -7.41 0.26 -10.37
N VAL A 122 -6.43 0.54 -11.24
CA VAL A 122 -5.79 -0.48 -12.09
C VAL A 122 -5.12 -1.56 -11.23
N GLY A 123 -4.46 -1.16 -10.13
CA GLY A 123 -3.86 -2.09 -9.16
C GLY A 123 -4.89 -2.98 -8.47
N MET A 124 -6.03 -2.41 -8.05
CA MET A 124 -7.14 -3.17 -7.45
C MET A 124 -7.76 -4.16 -8.42
N VAL A 125 -8.01 -3.76 -9.67
CA VAL A 125 -8.55 -4.66 -10.70
C VAL A 125 -7.64 -5.87 -10.87
N ARG A 126 -6.32 -5.66 -10.92
CA ARG A 126 -5.36 -6.77 -10.97
C ARG A 126 -5.37 -7.62 -9.70
N PHE A 127 -5.41 -7.02 -8.52
CA PHE A 127 -5.46 -7.76 -7.26
C PHE A 127 -6.69 -8.68 -7.19
N ILE A 128 -7.87 -8.19 -7.59
CA ILE A 128 -9.10 -8.99 -7.67
C ILE A 128 -8.95 -10.10 -8.71
N TRP A 129 -8.31 -9.82 -9.85
CA TRP A 129 -8.05 -10.83 -10.88
C TRP A 129 -7.11 -11.93 -10.37
N GLU A 130 -6.03 -11.57 -9.69
CA GLU A 130 -5.06 -12.50 -9.15
C GLU A 130 -5.67 -13.37 -8.03
N TYR A 131 -6.55 -12.78 -7.22
CA TYR A 131 -7.31 -13.51 -6.21
C TYR A 131 -8.37 -14.44 -6.82
N SER A 132 -9.10 -13.98 -7.85
CA SER A 132 -10.18 -14.74 -8.49
C SER A 132 -9.68 -15.89 -9.37
N TYR A 133 -8.47 -15.78 -9.91
CA TYR A 133 -7.85 -16.81 -10.75
C TYR A 133 -6.75 -17.51 -9.95
N THR A 134 -7.17 -18.31 -8.97
CA THR A 134 -6.32 -19.09 -8.06
C THR A 134 -5.20 -19.83 -8.82
N ALA A 135 -4.02 -19.90 -8.21
CA ALA A 135 -2.92 -20.80 -8.57
C ALA A 135 -3.47 -22.20 -8.89
N MET A 136 -3.54 -22.55 -10.18
CA MET A 136 -3.84 -23.92 -10.57
C MET A 136 -2.63 -24.77 -10.17
N PRO A 137 -2.81 -25.92 -9.52
CA PRO A 137 -1.71 -26.82 -9.24
C PRO A 137 -0.95 -27.15 -10.54
N CYS A 138 0.38 -27.24 -10.45
CA CYS A 138 1.31 -27.35 -11.58
C CYS A 138 1.02 -28.50 -12.56
N GLU A 139 0.12 -29.44 -12.22
CA GLU A 139 -0.22 -30.59 -13.05
C GLU A 139 -1.25 -30.30 -14.17
N LEU A 140 -1.83 -29.10 -14.22
CA LEU A 140 -2.81 -28.72 -15.25
C LEU A 140 -2.41 -27.48 -16.07
N GLU A 141 -1.11 -27.29 -16.31
CA GLU A 141 -0.52 -26.20 -17.11
C GLU A 141 -1.06 -26.12 -18.56
N ARG A 142 -1.72 -27.19 -19.03
CA ARG A 142 -2.26 -27.33 -20.40
C ARG A 142 -3.62 -26.65 -20.63
N LEU A 143 -4.30 -26.20 -19.58
CA LEU A 143 -5.63 -25.54 -19.62
C LEU A 143 -5.60 -24.17 -18.93
N ASP A 144 -4.49 -23.45 -19.06
CA ASP A 144 -4.27 -22.12 -18.46
C ASP A 144 -5.16 -21.06 -19.15
N LYS A 145 -6.36 -20.85 -18.59
CA LYS A 145 -7.39 -19.90 -19.07
C LYS A 145 -7.17 -18.47 -18.54
N ARG A 146 -5.97 -18.17 -18.04
CA ARG A 146 -5.61 -16.85 -17.50
C ARG A 146 -5.41 -15.86 -18.65
N PRO A 147 -6.03 -14.67 -18.59
CA PRO A 147 -5.72 -13.61 -19.54
C PRO A 147 -4.26 -13.20 -19.39
N SER A 148 -3.61 -12.86 -20.50
CA SER A 148 -2.16 -12.62 -20.60
C SER A 148 -1.61 -11.63 -19.55
N ILE A 149 -2.44 -10.71 -19.05
CA ILE A 149 -2.11 -9.70 -18.02
C ILE A 149 -1.82 -10.32 -16.63
N VAL A 150 -2.43 -11.46 -16.30
CA VAL A 150 -2.24 -12.18 -15.02
C VAL A 150 -1.02 -13.11 -15.07
N ARG A 151 -0.59 -13.47 -16.28
CA ARG A 151 0.60 -14.31 -16.51
C ARG A 151 1.91 -13.53 -16.29
N PHE A 152 1.87 -12.20 -16.38
CA PHE A 152 3.04 -11.34 -16.15
C PHE A 152 3.40 -11.28 -14.66
N ASN A 153 4.70 -11.41 -14.36
CA ASN A 153 5.23 -11.20 -13.01
C ASN A 153 4.79 -9.83 -12.47
N PHE A 154 4.36 -9.79 -11.20
CA PHE A 154 3.87 -8.59 -10.53
C PHE A 154 4.86 -7.42 -10.58
N LEU A 155 6.17 -7.71 -10.66
CA LEU A 155 7.22 -6.70 -10.72
C LEU A 155 7.25 -5.94 -12.06
N TYR A 156 7.06 -6.63 -13.19
CA TYR A 156 6.97 -5.95 -14.50
C TYR A 156 5.71 -5.09 -14.59
N PHE A 157 4.62 -5.57 -13.98
CA PHE A 157 3.39 -4.80 -13.94
C PHE A 157 3.49 -3.55 -13.07
N SER A 158 4.23 -3.61 -11.96
CA SER A 158 4.54 -2.45 -11.12
C SER A 158 5.18 -1.31 -11.94
N ILE A 159 6.11 -1.64 -12.85
CA ILE A 159 6.72 -0.65 -13.77
C ILE A 159 5.67 -0.07 -14.73
N LEU A 160 4.83 -0.91 -15.32
CA LEU A 160 3.74 -0.43 -16.20
C LEU A 160 2.78 0.48 -15.45
N LEU A 161 2.44 0.13 -14.21
CA LEU A 161 1.51 0.86 -13.38
C LEU A 161 2.08 2.21 -12.94
N PHE A 162 3.39 2.27 -12.63
CA PHE A 162 4.12 3.53 -12.45
C PHE A 162 3.99 4.43 -13.68
N VAL A 163 4.26 3.90 -14.88
CA VAL A 163 4.19 4.68 -16.13
C VAL A 163 2.76 5.15 -16.41
N ILE A 164 1.76 4.29 -16.26
CA ILE A 164 0.35 4.65 -16.47
C ILE A 164 -0.07 5.76 -15.51
N SER A 165 0.20 5.60 -14.20
CA SER A 165 -0.12 6.63 -13.22
C SER A 165 0.60 7.94 -13.52
N GLY A 166 1.87 7.90 -13.93
CA GLY A 166 2.63 9.09 -14.30
C GLY A 166 2.06 9.81 -15.52
N ILE A 167 1.67 9.06 -16.56
CA ILE A 167 1.01 9.62 -17.74
C ILE A 167 -0.31 10.29 -17.36
N VAL A 168 -1.16 9.63 -16.54
CA VAL A 168 -2.43 10.21 -16.10
C VAL A 168 -2.17 11.49 -15.29
N THR A 169 -1.21 11.47 -14.35
CA THR A 169 -0.83 12.65 -13.56
C THR A 169 -0.43 13.81 -14.46
N ILE A 170 0.41 13.55 -15.48
CA ILE A 170 0.87 14.58 -16.42
C ILE A 170 -0.30 15.11 -17.25
N VAL A 171 -1.08 14.22 -17.89
CA VAL A 171 -2.19 14.61 -18.77
C VAL A 171 -3.23 15.43 -18.01
N VAL A 172 -3.64 14.98 -16.83
CA VAL A 172 -4.61 15.73 -16.00
C VAL A 172 -4.00 17.04 -15.50
N SER A 173 -2.73 17.07 -15.11
CA SER A 173 -2.06 18.33 -14.72
C SER A 173 -1.99 19.34 -15.87
N LEU A 174 -1.78 18.87 -17.11
CA LEU A 174 -1.71 19.74 -18.29
C LEU A 174 -3.09 20.29 -18.70
N LEU A 175 -4.16 19.51 -18.49
CA LEU A 175 -5.53 19.89 -18.80
C LEU A 175 -6.19 20.75 -17.71
N THR A 176 -5.61 20.80 -16.51
CA THR A 176 -6.16 21.52 -15.37
C THR A 176 -5.39 22.82 -15.11
N LYS A 177 -6.02 23.77 -14.39
CA LYS A 177 -5.41 25.07 -14.08
C LYS A 177 -4.11 24.89 -13.29
N PRO A 178 -3.03 25.61 -13.65
CA PRO A 178 -1.74 25.53 -12.95
C PRO A 178 -1.86 25.99 -11.49
N ILE A 179 -0.99 25.46 -10.63
CA ILE A 179 -0.86 25.92 -9.24
C ILE A 179 -0.58 27.44 -9.23
N PRO A 180 -1.32 28.24 -8.43
CA PRO A 180 -1.05 29.66 -8.29
C PRO A 180 0.32 29.89 -7.62
N ASP A 181 1.11 30.85 -8.13
CA ASP A 181 2.52 31.11 -7.77
C ASP A 181 2.79 31.33 -6.27
N LYS A 182 1.76 31.49 -5.43
CA LYS A 182 1.86 31.66 -3.98
C LYS A 182 2.49 30.45 -3.26
N TYR A 183 2.54 29.29 -3.91
CA TYR A 183 3.11 28.04 -3.36
C TYR A 183 4.43 27.60 -4.02
N VAL A 184 4.98 28.38 -4.96
CA VAL A 184 6.16 28.01 -5.80
C VAL A 184 7.44 28.77 -5.38
N SER A 185 7.37 29.64 -4.37
CA SER A 185 8.52 30.39 -3.83
C SER A 185 9.31 29.60 -2.79
#